data_AF-A0A165TGS7-F1
#
_entry.id   AF-A0A165TGS7-F1
#
_cell.length_a   1.000
_cell.length_b   1.000
_cell.length_c   1.000
_cell.angle_alpha   90.00
_cell.angle_beta   90.00
_cell.angle_gamma   90.00
#
_symmetry.space_group_name_H-M   'P 1'
#
loop_
_entity.id
_entity.type
_entity.pdbx_description
1 polymer ?
#
loop_
_entity_poly.entity_id
_entity_poly.type
_entity_poly.pdbx_seq_one_letter_code
_entity_poly.pdbx_strand_id
1 'polypeptide(L)'
;MARRLYLGKLPADARTDDVSKFFDGYGRIVDCRVMTGFGFVEFENPRDAEDAVHHFNGKSFMGASIVVEFAKETRRTRGDTYEAGRRETAPRSRRPPGIRLIVSGISRDTSWQDLKDFGREAGSVSYADIDRDNPGNGILEYLAREDADRAVKELDGKDLRGRAVRVTLDEAVCLFITLLGQS
;
A
#
# COMPACT_ATOMS: atom_id res chain seq x y z
N MET A 1 11.80 -9.17 2.57
CA MET A 1 12.69 -9.65 1.48
C MET A 1 11.89 -9.60 0.20
N ALA A 2 12.51 -9.18 -0.91
CA ALA A 2 11.80 -9.05 -2.17
C ALA A 2 11.47 -10.45 -2.73
N ARG A 3 10.18 -10.73 -2.95
CA ARG A 3 9.71 -11.99 -3.54
C ARG A 3 9.60 -11.94 -5.07
N ARG A 4 9.82 -10.76 -5.65
CA ARG A 4 9.66 -10.50 -7.08
C ARG A 4 11.01 -10.31 -7.75
N LEU A 5 11.21 -11.01 -8.85
CA LEU A 5 12.39 -10.98 -9.70
C LEU A 5 12.08 -10.27 -11.01
N TYR A 6 13.06 -9.53 -11.50
CA TYR A 6 13.10 -8.89 -12.81
C TYR A 6 14.00 -9.70 -13.73
N LEU A 7 13.49 -10.02 -14.90
CA LEU A 7 14.18 -10.73 -15.97
C LEU A 7 14.49 -9.73 -17.08
N GLY A 8 15.74 -9.33 -17.21
CA GLY A 8 16.23 -8.47 -18.28
C GLY A 8 16.92 -9.27 -19.39
N LYS A 9 17.04 -8.68 -20.58
CA LYS A 9 17.70 -9.29 -21.75
C LYS A 9 17.10 -10.63 -22.17
N LEU A 10 15.79 -10.78 -22.01
CA LEU A 10 15.08 -11.93 -22.54
C LEU A 10 15.03 -11.84 -24.07
N PRO A 11 15.28 -12.93 -24.81
CA PRO A 11 15.11 -12.97 -26.25
C PRO A 11 13.63 -12.75 -26.62
N ALA A 12 13.35 -12.26 -27.83
CA ALA A 12 11.99 -12.05 -28.31
C ALA A 12 11.14 -13.33 -28.35
N ASP A 13 11.81 -14.49 -28.33
CA ASP A 13 11.18 -15.81 -28.31
C ASP A 13 10.79 -16.26 -26.88
N ALA A 14 11.34 -15.62 -25.83
CA ALA A 14 11.02 -15.99 -24.47
C ALA A 14 9.57 -15.63 -24.13
N ARG A 15 8.79 -16.65 -23.75
CA ARG A 15 7.40 -16.51 -23.31
C ARG A 15 7.26 -16.80 -21.83
N THR A 16 6.11 -16.42 -21.29
CA THR A 16 5.74 -16.71 -19.90
C THR A 16 5.77 -18.21 -19.58
N ASP A 17 5.40 -19.08 -20.54
CA ASP A 17 5.40 -20.55 -20.35
C ASP A 17 6.82 -21.10 -20.16
N ASP A 18 7.77 -20.64 -20.98
CA ASP A 18 9.19 -21.01 -20.89
C ASP A 18 9.80 -20.53 -19.58
N VAL A 19 9.52 -19.28 -19.20
CA VAL A 19 9.96 -18.72 -17.92
C VAL A 19 9.35 -19.49 -16.76
N SER A 20 8.05 -19.78 -16.79
CA SER A 20 7.39 -20.55 -15.74
C SER A 20 8.03 -21.92 -15.57
N LYS A 21 8.25 -22.66 -16.67
CA LYS A 21 8.91 -23.98 -16.65
C LYS A 21 10.37 -23.91 -16.21
N PHE A 22 11.08 -22.85 -16.57
CA PHE A 22 12.47 -22.68 -16.19
C PHE A 22 12.65 -22.45 -14.68
N PHE A 23 11.66 -21.81 -14.05
CA PHE A 23 11.64 -21.54 -12.61
C PHE A 23 10.82 -22.57 -11.79
N ASP A 24 10.08 -23.47 -12.44
CA ASP A 24 9.22 -24.51 -11.84
C ASP A 24 9.94 -25.47 -10.88
N GLY A 25 11.26 -25.64 -11.03
CA GLY A 25 12.06 -26.52 -10.17
C GLY A 25 12.63 -25.87 -8.90
N TYR A 26 12.58 -24.55 -8.76
CA TYR A 26 13.28 -23.83 -7.68
C TYR A 26 12.33 -23.24 -6.64
N GLY A 27 11.10 -22.89 -7.04
CA GLY A 27 10.11 -22.34 -6.13
C GLY A 27 8.75 -22.17 -6.79
N ARG A 28 7.71 -22.10 -5.96
CA ARG A 28 6.34 -21.90 -6.44
C ARG A 28 6.18 -20.46 -6.92
N ILE A 29 5.85 -20.30 -8.19
CA ILE A 29 5.58 -19.01 -8.81
C ILE A 29 4.12 -18.62 -8.53
N VAL A 30 3.91 -17.44 -7.95
CA VAL A 30 2.56 -16.90 -7.66
C VAL A 30 2.07 -15.96 -8.76
N ASP A 31 2.98 -15.25 -9.43
CA ASP A 31 2.67 -14.38 -10.56
C ASP A 31 3.83 -14.40 -11.57
N CYS A 32 3.51 -14.49 -12.85
CA CYS A 32 4.51 -14.43 -13.91
C CYS A 32 4.02 -13.54 -15.05
N ARG A 33 4.89 -12.63 -15.49
CA ARG A 33 4.57 -11.67 -16.55
C ARG A 33 5.78 -11.42 -17.42
N VAL A 34 5.74 -11.93 -18.65
CA VAL A 34 6.79 -11.71 -19.64
C VAL A 34 6.32 -10.72 -20.70
N MET A 35 7.19 -9.79 -21.08
CA MET A 35 7.03 -8.82 -22.16
C MET A 35 8.18 -8.96 -23.16
N THR A 36 8.09 -8.29 -24.30
CA THR A 36 9.16 -8.31 -25.30
C THR A 36 10.44 -7.68 -24.74
N GLY A 37 11.49 -8.48 -24.53
CA GLY A 37 12.80 -8.04 -24.04
C GLY A 37 12.98 -8.05 -22.51
N PHE A 38 11.92 -8.20 -21.72
CA PHE A 38 11.99 -8.22 -20.26
C PHE A 38 10.75 -8.87 -19.61
N GLY A 39 10.87 -9.33 -18.38
CA GLY A 39 9.80 -10.02 -17.67
C GLY A 39 9.92 -9.86 -16.15
N PHE A 40 8.90 -10.31 -15.45
CA PHE A 40 8.81 -10.31 -14.01
C PHE A 40 8.26 -11.65 -13.54
N VAL A 41 8.81 -12.16 -12.45
CA VAL A 41 8.35 -13.39 -11.79
C VAL A 41 8.22 -13.09 -10.30
N GLU A 42 7.12 -13.49 -9.70
CA GLU A 42 6.90 -13.42 -8.25
C GLU A 42 6.86 -14.84 -7.69
N PHE A 43 7.65 -15.08 -6.66
CA PHE A 43 7.67 -16.33 -5.92
C PHE A 43 6.81 -16.23 -4.67
N GLU A 44 6.30 -17.38 -4.22
CA GLU A 44 5.62 -17.50 -2.94
C GLU A 44 6.60 -17.23 -1.79
N ASN A 45 7.80 -17.80 -1.90
CA ASN A 45 8.83 -17.71 -0.88
C ASN A 45 9.96 -16.77 -1.32
N PRO A 46 10.36 -15.80 -0.48
CA PRO A 46 11.47 -14.91 -0.77
C PRO A 46 12.84 -15.62 -0.76
N ARG A 47 12.96 -16.75 -0.04
CA ARG A 47 14.19 -17.57 -0.05
C ARG A 47 14.41 -18.24 -1.40
N ASP A 48 13.36 -18.87 -1.92
CA ASP A 48 13.36 -19.50 -3.23
C ASP A 48 13.67 -18.47 -4.33
N ALA A 49 13.15 -17.24 -4.19
CA ALA A 49 13.49 -16.12 -5.06
C ALA A 49 14.97 -15.75 -4.99
N GLU A 50 15.58 -15.79 -3.80
CA GLU A 50 17.01 -15.53 -3.59
C GLU A 50 17.89 -16.56 -4.30
N ASP A 51 17.64 -17.85 -4.04
CA ASP A 51 18.33 -18.96 -4.70
C ASP A 51 18.18 -18.89 -6.22
N ALA A 52 16.98 -18.55 -6.71
CA ALA A 52 16.72 -18.37 -8.14
C ALA A 52 17.53 -17.21 -8.74
N VAL A 53 17.65 -16.06 -8.08
CA VAL A 53 18.50 -14.96 -8.56
C VAL A 53 19.95 -15.42 -8.66
N HIS A 54 20.50 -16.02 -7.61
CA HIS A 54 21.91 -16.41 -7.59
C HIS A 54 22.24 -17.48 -8.63
N HIS A 55 21.31 -18.40 -8.90
CA HIS A 55 21.54 -19.51 -9.82
C HIS A 55 21.26 -19.16 -11.30
N PHE A 56 20.33 -18.24 -11.56
CA PHE A 56 19.88 -17.92 -12.93
C PHE A 56 20.38 -16.58 -13.45
N ASN A 57 20.87 -15.68 -12.60
CA ASN A 57 21.45 -14.43 -13.04
C ASN A 57 22.70 -14.65 -13.89
N GLY A 58 22.69 -14.12 -15.11
CA GLY A 58 23.82 -14.23 -16.05
C GLY A 58 23.86 -15.53 -16.85
N LYS A 59 22.86 -16.41 -16.71
CA LYS A 59 22.80 -17.66 -17.47
C LYS A 59 22.51 -17.37 -18.95
N SER A 60 23.14 -18.14 -19.84
CA SER A 60 22.84 -18.06 -21.28
C SER A 60 21.53 -18.80 -21.55
N PHE A 61 20.49 -18.07 -21.94
CA PHE A 61 19.19 -18.62 -22.33
C PHE A 61 18.96 -18.30 -23.81
N MET A 62 18.84 -19.35 -24.65
CA MET A 62 18.65 -19.23 -26.10
C MET A 62 19.63 -18.28 -26.82
N GLY A 63 20.92 -18.31 -26.42
CA GLY A 63 21.98 -17.49 -27.03
C GLY A 63 22.07 -16.05 -26.51
N ALA A 64 21.20 -15.63 -25.58
CA ALA A 64 21.27 -14.35 -24.89
C ALA A 64 21.53 -14.54 -23.39
N SER A 65 22.41 -13.73 -22.81
CA SER A 65 22.62 -13.71 -21.36
C SER A 65 21.45 -13.02 -20.67
N ILE A 66 20.62 -13.78 -19.98
CA ILE A 66 19.52 -13.23 -19.20
C ILE A 66 20.07 -12.62 -17.91
N VAL A 67 19.48 -11.50 -17.51
CA VAL A 67 19.78 -10.84 -16.25
C VAL A 67 18.63 -11.12 -15.31
N VAL A 68 18.91 -11.71 -14.16
CA VAL A 68 17.91 -11.94 -13.12
C VAL A 68 18.30 -11.08 -11.93
N GLU A 69 17.47 -10.11 -11.60
CA GLU A 69 17.71 -9.20 -10.48
C GLU A 69 16.48 -9.17 -9.58
N PHE A 70 16.63 -8.86 -8.30
CA PHE A 70 15.45 -8.54 -7.49
C PHE A 70 14.75 -7.34 -8.10
N ALA A 71 13.50 -7.54 -8.51
CA ALA A 71 12.70 -6.41 -8.94
C ALA A 71 12.61 -5.45 -7.77
N LYS A 72 12.95 -4.17 -7.99
CA LYS A 72 12.64 -3.12 -7.03
C LYS A 72 11.15 -3.19 -6.77
N GLU A 73 10.81 -3.71 -5.60
CA GLU A 73 9.45 -3.84 -5.13
C GLU A 73 8.88 -2.42 -5.04
N THR A 74 8.21 -1.98 -6.10
CA THR A 74 7.16 -0.98 -5.92
C THR A 74 6.18 -1.64 -4.99
N ARG A 75 6.17 -1.17 -3.74
CA ARG A 75 5.24 -1.57 -2.70
C ARG A 75 3.84 -1.60 -3.28
N ARG A 76 3.41 -2.76 -3.77
CA ARG A 76 2.01 -3.13 -3.89
C ARG A 76 1.68 -3.85 -2.58
N THR A 77 1.90 -3.15 -1.47
CA THR A 77 1.21 -3.42 -0.21
C THR A 77 -0.24 -3.04 -0.44
N ARG A 78 -1.02 -4.00 -0.93
CA ARG A 78 -2.47 -4.03 -0.79
C ARG A 78 -2.73 -4.89 0.43
N GLY A 79 -2.90 -4.25 1.60
CA GLY A 79 -3.21 -4.90 2.89
C GLY A 79 -2.14 -5.93 3.30
N ASP A 80 -1.91 -6.38 4.52
CA ASP A 80 -2.57 -6.27 5.80
C ASP A 80 -1.44 -6.53 6.81
N THR A 81 -1.18 -5.59 7.72
CA THR A 81 -0.52 -5.92 9.00
C THR A 81 -1.03 -4.94 10.03
N TYR A 82 -2.27 -5.14 10.45
CA TYR A 82 -2.59 -4.90 11.84
C TYR A 82 -2.24 -6.18 12.59
N GLU A 83 -1.01 -6.30 13.09
CA GLU A 83 -0.81 -7.08 14.30
C GLU A 83 0.21 -6.39 15.18
N ALA A 84 -0.26 -6.13 16.40
CA ALA A 84 0.41 -5.39 17.43
C ALA A 84 1.67 -6.13 17.89
N GLY A 85 2.79 -5.43 17.93
CA GLY A 85 4.03 -6.05 18.37
C GLY A 85 5.17 -5.05 18.57
N ARG A 86 5.09 -4.31 19.67
CA ARG A 86 6.18 -3.61 20.38
C ARG A 86 7.58 -3.84 19.79
N ARG A 87 8.24 -2.77 19.33
CA ARG A 87 9.65 -2.50 19.60
C ARG A 87 10.01 -1.08 19.17
N GLU A 88 10.43 -0.32 20.17
CA GLU A 88 11.09 0.98 20.08
C GLU A 88 12.22 0.95 19.04
N THR A 89 12.23 1.89 18.08
CA THR A 89 13.44 2.57 17.55
C THR A 89 13.05 3.62 16.51
N ALA A 90 13.03 4.87 16.98
CA ALA A 90 13.58 6.07 16.32
C ALA A 90 12.83 6.68 15.09
N PRO A 91 12.99 7.99 14.84
CA PRO A 91 11.90 8.95 14.91
C PRO A 91 11.44 9.40 13.52
N ARG A 92 10.12 9.43 13.29
CA ARG A 92 9.53 10.11 12.12
C ARG A 92 9.64 11.63 12.31
N SER A 93 10.85 12.18 12.13
CA SER A 93 11.02 13.61 12.05
C SER A 93 10.59 14.12 10.66
N ARG A 94 9.66 15.09 10.68
CA ARG A 94 9.33 16.10 9.65
C ARG A 94 8.06 15.90 8.80
N ARG A 95 6.98 15.39 9.38
CA ARG A 95 5.66 15.97 9.06
C ARG A 95 4.99 16.37 10.37
N PRO A 96 4.42 17.59 10.48
CA PRO A 96 3.57 17.89 11.62
C PRO A 96 2.51 16.78 11.74
N PRO A 97 2.15 16.33 12.95
CA PRO A 97 1.14 15.30 13.10
C PRO A 97 -0.15 15.80 12.46
N GLY A 98 -0.51 15.22 11.31
CA GLY A 98 -1.78 15.51 10.65
C GLY A 98 -2.92 15.11 11.56
N ILE A 99 -4.00 15.88 11.53
CA ILE A 99 -5.20 15.58 12.28
C ILE A 99 -5.99 14.57 11.47
N ARG A 100 -6.06 13.36 12.00
CA ARG A 100 -6.74 12.22 11.40
C ARG A 100 -8.17 12.09 11.93
N LEU A 101 -9.10 11.88 11.02
CA LEU A 101 -10.49 11.62 11.25
C LEU A 101 -10.83 10.22 10.75
N ILE A 102 -11.65 9.52 11.50
CA ILE A 102 -12.24 8.23 11.16
C ILE A 102 -13.65 8.53 10.66
N VAL A 103 -13.95 8.04 9.45
CA VAL A 103 -15.28 8.15 8.84
C VAL A 103 -15.92 6.77 8.86
N SER A 104 -16.95 6.59 9.67
CA SER A 104 -17.69 5.32 9.80
C SER A 104 -19.08 5.45 9.16
N GLY A 105 -19.71 4.34 8.79
CA GLY A 105 -21.03 4.36 8.14
C GLY A 105 -21.02 4.70 6.65
N ILE A 106 -19.85 4.67 6.00
CA ILE A 106 -19.75 4.84 4.54
C ILE A 106 -20.39 3.65 3.80
N SER A 107 -20.84 3.88 2.57
CA SER A 107 -21.32 2.79 1.72
C SER A 107 -20.16 1.92 1.23
N ARG A 108 -20.43 0.63 1.00
CA ARG A 108 -19.39 -0.31 0.53
C ARG A 108 -18.89 0.02 -0.88
N ASP A 109 -19.70 0.75 -1.63
CA ASP A 109 -19.38 1.27 -2.97
C ASP A 109 -18.63 2.61 -2.92
N THR A 110 -18.47 3.22 -1.74
CA THR A 110 -17.75 4.47 -1.55
C THR A 110 -16.26 4.23 -1.76
N SER A 111 -15.67 4.94 -2.72
CA SER A 111 -14.24 4.88 -2.98
C SER A 111 -13.49 5.98 -2.23
N TRP A 112 -12.17 5.80 -2.07
CA TRP A 112 -11.29 6.80 -1.44
C TRP A 112 -11.33 8.16 -2.14
N GLN A 113 -11.67 8.19 -3.43
CA GLN A 113 -11.90 9.43 -4.17
C GLN A 113 -13.15 10.15 -3.68
N ASP A 114 -14.27 9.45 -3.52
CA ASP A 114 -15.51 10.01 -2.95
C ASP A 114 -15.27 10.52 -1.53
N LEU A 115 -14.52 9.77 -0.71
CA LEU A 115 -14.19 10.19 0.66
C LEU A 115 -13.29 11.42 0.68
N LYS A 116 -12.30 11.48 -0.22
CA LYS A 116 -11.41 12.65 -0.36
C LYS A 116 -12.18 13.88 -0.82
N ASP A 117 -13.07 13.71 -1.78
CA ASP A 117 -13.94 14.77 -2.29
C ASP A 117 -14.86 15.30 -1.20
N PHE A 118 -15.50 14.39 -0.46
CA PHE A 118 -16.31 14.70 0.70
C PHE A 118 -15.53 15.43 1.80
N GLY A 119 -14.34 14.94 2.14
CA GLY A 119 -13.46 15.63 3.10
C GLY A 119 -13.01 17.00 2.59
N ARG A 120 -12.93 17.19 1.27
CA ARG A 120 -12.55 18.47 0.67
C ARG A 120 -13.58 19.56 0.85
N GLU A 121 -14.82 19.19 1.09
CA GLU A 121 -15.91 20.13 1.36
C GLU A 121 -15.69 20.92 2.65
N ALA A 122 -15.07 20.30 3.66
CA ALA A 122 -14.77 20.95 4.93
C ALA A 122 -13.36 21.58 5.01
N GLY A 123 -12.40 21.13 4.19
CA GLY A 123 -11.05 21.68 4.22
C GLY A 123 -10.03 20.96 3.33
N SER A 124 -8.75 21.32 3.46
CA SER A 124 -7.71 20.77 2.59
C SER A 124 -7.22 19.40 3.09
N VAL A 125 -7.76 18.33 2.50
CA VAL A 125 -7.40 16.94 2.81
C VAL A 125 -5.99 16.61 2.31
N SER A 126 -5.11 16.22 3.23
CA SER A 126 -3.75 15.74 2.92
C SER A 126 -3.72 14.28 2.50
N TYR A 127 -4.54 13.45 3.16
CA TYR A 127 -4.60 12.01 2.94
C TYR A 127 -6.02 11.49 3.14
N ALA A 128 -6.42 10.49 2.36
CA ALA A 128 -7.72 9.85 2.45
C ALA A 128 -7.55 8.37 2.05
N ASP A 129 -8.14 7.46 2.82
CA ASP A 129 -8.10 6.03 2.56
C ASP A 129 -9.43 5.37 2.99
N ILE A 130 -9.80 4.28 2.32
CA ILE A 130 -10.99 3.50 2.68
C ILE A 130 -10.52 2.12 3.11
N ASP A 131 -10.99 1.70 4.28
CA ASP A 131 -10.69 0.38 4.77
C ASP A 131 -11.37 -0.65 3.87
N ARG A 132 -10.55 -1.49 3.23
CA ARG A 132 -11.05 -2.51 2.30
C ARG A 132 -11.61 -3.74 3.02
N ASP A 133 -11.20 -3.95 4.27
CA ASP A 133 -11.65 -5.04 5.12
C ASP A 133 -13.00 -4.71 5.78
N ASN A 134 -13.18 -3.43 6.15
CA ASN A 134 -14.38 -2.85 6.71
C ASN A 134 -14.90 -1.79 5.75
N PRO A 135 -15.67 -2.18 4.72
CA PRO A 135 -16.20 -1.27 3.70
C PRO A 135 -17.26 -0.29 4.24
N GLY A 136 -17.39 -0.19 5.56
CA GLY A 136 -18.15 0.83 6.29
C GLY A 136 -17.26 1.89 6.95
N ASN A 137 -15.93 1.81 6.84
CA ASN A 137 -14.99 2.69 7.52
C ASN A 137 -13.92 3.27 6.56
N GLY A 138 -13.53 4.51 6.80
CA GLY A 138 -12.48 5.22 6.07
C GLY A 138 -11.73 6.18 6.97
N ILE A 139 -10.63 6.73 6.47
CA ILE A 139 -9.73 7.61 7.18
C ILE A 139 -9.51 8.88 6.34
N LEU A 140 -9.57 10.04 6.98
CA LEU A 140 -9.21 11.34 6.42
C LEU A 140 -8.12 11.99 7.27
N GLU A 141 -7.15 12.64 6.64
CA GLU A 141 -6.10 13.39 7.33
C GLU A 141 -6.07 14.83 6.82
N TYR A 142 -6.10 15.76 7.76
CA TYR A 142 -5.96 17.20 7.53
C TYR A 142 -4.63 17.71 8.08
N LEU A 143 -4.11 18.76 7.45
CA LEU A 143 -2.90 19.44 7.93
C LEU A 143 -3.21 20.45 9.05
N ALA A 144 -4.45 20.97 9.10
CA ALA A 144 -4.88 21.95 10.07
C ALA A 144 -5.97 21.39 10.99
N ARG A 145 -5.87 21.68 12.29
CA ARG A 145 -6.85 21.26 13.29
C ARG A 145 -8.21 21.93 13.04
N GLU A 146 -8.20 23.18 12.57
CA GLU A 146 -9.42 23.92 12.25
C GLU A 146 -10.21 23.24 11.14
N ASP A 147 -9.53 22.80 10.06
CA ASP A 147 -10.16 22.05 8.97
C ASP A 147 -10.74 20.71 9.46
N ALA A 148 -10.03 20.03 10.36
CA ALA A 148 -10.47 18.76 10.92
C ALA A 148 -11.66 18.90 11.89
N ASP A 149 -11.66 19.92 12.75
CA ASP A 149 -12.79 20.22 13.66
C ASP A 149 -14.02 20.63 12.86
N ARG A 150 -13.83 21.46 11.83
CA ARG A 150 -14.89 21.82 10.88
C ARG A 150 -15.42 20.59 10.17
N ALA A 151 -14.55 19.71 9.70
CA ALA A 151 -14.94 18.44 9.08
C ALA A 151 -15.75 17.56 10.03
N VAL A 152 -15.36 17.42 11.30
CA VAL A 152 -16.19 16.68 12.27
C VAL A 152 -17.54 17.35 12.47
N LYS A 153 -17.63 18.68 12.54
CA LYS A 153 -18.91 19.36 12.80
C LYS A 153 -19.84 19.39 11.59
N GLU A 154 -19.29 19.53 10.39
CA GLU A 154 -20.07 19.72 9.16
C GLU A 154 -20.26 18.44 8.36
N LEU A 155 -19.34 17.48 8.47
CA LEU A 155 -19.41 16.20 7.73
C LEU A 155 -19.97 15.05 8.59
N ASP A 156 -19.98 15.16 9.92
CA ASP A 156 -20.67 14.19 10.76
C ASP A 156 -22.18 14.23 10.53
N GLY A 157 -22.76 13.07 10.22
CA GLY A 157 -24.17 12.93 9.89
C GLY A 157 -24.55 13.27 8.45
N LYS A 158 -23.60 13.66 7.59
CA LYS A 158 -23.91 13.95 6.18
C LYS A 158 -24.13 12.69 5.35
N ASP A 159 -24.96 12.81 4.33
CA ASP A 159 -25.22 11.74 3.36
C ASP A 159 -24.07 11.61 2.35
N LEU A 160 -23.29 10.54 2.46
CA LEU A 160 -22.34 10.13 1.43
C LEU A 160 -22.92 8.95 0.65
N ARG A 161 -23.21 9.17 -0.63
CA ARG A 161 -23.87 8.18 -1.51
C ARG A 161 -25.15 7.58 -0.91
N GLY A 162 -25.97 8.41 -0.26
CA GLY A 162 -27.26 8.01 0.31
C GLY A 162 -27.17 7.25 1.63
N ARG A 163 -26.01 7.27 2.30
CA ARG A 163 -25.85 6.83 3.69
C ARG A 163 -25.28 7.94 4.55
N ALA A 164 -25.88 8.16 5.71
CA ALA A 164 -25.34 9.07 6.71
C ALA A 164 -24.01 8.50 7.24
N VAL A 165 -22.94 9.26 7.04
CA VAL A 165 -21.61 8.93 7.55
C VAL A 165 -21.37 9.63 8.87
N ARG A 166 -20.52 9.04 9.70
CA ARG A 166 -20.14 9.55 11.00
C ARG A 166 -18.66 9.89 10.98
N VAL A 167 -18.30 11.12 11.33
CA VAL A 167 -16.92 11.61 11.25
C VAL A 167 -16.42 11.92 12.66
N THR A 168 -15.38 11.23 13.10
CA THR A 168 -14.84 11.36 14.46
C THR A 168 -13.33 11.56 14.43
N LEU A 169 -12.78 12.40 15.31
CA LEU A 169 -11.33 12.51 15.49
C LEU A 169 -10.75 11.18 16.00
N ASP A 170 -9.61 10.75 15.44
CA ASP A 170 -8.85 9.64 16.02
C ASP A 170 -8.15 10.14 17.30
N GLU A 171 -8.74 9.83 18.44
CA GLU A 171 -8.29 10.21 19.78
C GLU A 171 -6.87 9.70 20.11
N ALA A 172 -6.33 8.76 19.31
CA ALA A 172 -4.94 8.30 19.48
C ALA A 172 -3.90 9.41 19.28
N VAL A 173 -4.26 10.53 18.64
CA VAL A 173 -3.38 11.71 18.48
C VAL A 173 -3.62 12.75 19.58
N CYS A 174 -4.79 12.75 20.22
CA CYS A 174 -5.16 13.76 21.21
C CYS A 174 -4.38 13.61 22.53
N LEU A 175 -3.95 12.39 22.87
CA LEU A 175 -3.13 12.11 24.06
C LEU A 175 -1.75 12.78 24.05
N PHE A 176 -1.22 13.17 22.88
CA PHE A 176 0.09 13.84 22.80
C PHE A 176 0.01 15.36 22.95
N ILE A 177 -1.14 15.98 22.70
CA ILE A 177 -1.26 17.44 22.65
C ILE A 177 -1.80 18.00 23.97
N THR A 178 -2.62 17.25 24.71
CA THR A 178 -3.14 17.68 26.01
C THR A 178 -2.10 17.61 27.15
N LEU A 179 -0.99 16.89 26.96
CA LEU A 179 0.09 16.76 27.95
C LEU A 179 1.16 17.87 27.89
N LEU A 180 1.10 18.79 26.92
CA LEU A 180 2.02 19.94 26.80
C LEU A 180 1.35 21.29 27.07
N GLY A 181 0.20 21.30 27.74
CA GLY A 181 -0.60 22.50 28.00
C GLY A 181 -0.83 22.82 29.49
N GLN A 182 0.03 22.34 30.39
CA GLN A 182 0.00 22.71 31.81
C GLN A 182 1.41 23.04 32.28
N SER A 183 1.81 24.30 32.17
CA SER A 183 2.60 25.09 33.14
C SER A 183 2.88 26.49 32.58
#